data_AF-A0A357AJV1-F1
#
_entry.id   AF-A0A357AJV1-F1
#
_cell.length_a   1.000
_cell.length_b   1.000
_cell.length_c   1.000
_cell.angle_alpha   90.00
_cell.angle_beta   90.00
_cell.angle_gamma   90.00
#
_symmetry.space_group_name_H-M   'P 1'
#
loop_
_entity.id
_entity.type
_entity.pdbx_description
1 polymer ?
#
loop_
_entity_poly.entity_id
_entity_poly.type
_entity_poly.pdbx_seq_one_letter_code
_entity_poly.pdbx_strand_id
1 'polypeptide(L)'
;MKEIFVEKRNDILFPPSGAAFLENCRRLQEELRHMFGQGPESCELGAKIAAEIAIDLRSYLVQWKLAAYIKGGSLTQAEIDDQADLFLNLARSHGTKELAAAAEKEIAAIEHSSVKRMCELTLAGELNTVWGHDYASGLTHSLRRGARWVTSNPCKVTAYKKDFPDQFKKIIKGIKKEFANAPVEDLVSLLFMKICAVSARELRPIFEATNGEYGFVCVQTNPFNIPHEDSADKMVKQVEFWYEAFKKELQTETPNVVFKLPAVETGIEATKRLLEKSYRLCLTLNFTVTQHEIFAKLLNQGKHRNFVVLMGGLLDDKVTQELSELGIENAKSYGVHAAQAVIRKSYANLHKKGYDKNVSIMTAAVRGPWAIANTLAPAHSAPTLITTLTNKINEFDALPLPLESNMDTPVDPQIMEVLQKSKVFRQAYCLPEEGLLTWENLFEFPPFIAFYDQFRDAYRELTDDMDQM
;
A
#
# COMPACT_ATOMS: atom_id res chain seq x y z
N MET A 1 8.25 21.95 -4.21
CA MET A 1 7.39 21.52 -5.34
C MET A 1 6.33 20.51 -4.89
N LYS A 2 6.68 19.31 -4.40
CA LYS A 2 5.68 18.29 -4.03
C LYS A 2 4.62 18.78 -3.02
N GLU A 3 5.02 19.46 -1.94
CA GLU A 3 4.08 19.99 -0.92
C GLU A 3 3.10 21.01 -1.53
N ILE A 4 3.60 22.00 -2.26
CA ILE A 4 2.78 23.01 -2.96
C ILE A 4 1.77 22.33 -3.90
N PHE A 5 2.23 21.35 -4.68
CA PHE A 5 1.35 20.64 -5.60
C PHE A 5 0.26 19.84 -4.87
N VAL A 6 0.60 19.12 -3.78
CA VAL A 6 -0.39 18.38 -2.98
C VAL A 6 -1.44 19.33 -2.38
N GLU A 7 -1.04 20.51 -1.92
CA GLU A 7 -1.98 21.54 -1.45
C GLU A 7 -2.94 21.96 -2.57
N LYS A 8 -2.43 22.34 -3.74
CA LYS A 8 -3.27 22.73 -4.89
C LYS A 8 -4.18 21.59 -5.36
N ARG A 9 -3.67 20.36 -5.41
CA ARG A 9 -4.45 19.16 -5.73
C ARG A 9 -5.64 19.03 -4.78
N ASN A 10 -5.40 19.16 -3.49
CA ASN A 10 -6.42 18.92 -2.47
C ASN A 10 -7.57 19.93 -2.60
N ASP A 11 -7.24 21.20 -2.83
CA ASP A 11 -8.23 22.26 -3.10
C ASP A 11 -9.13 21.95 -4.30
N ILE A 12 -8.57 21.34 -5.36
CA ILE A 12 -9.30 21.00 -6.58
C ILE A 12 -10.09 19.70 -6.43
N LEU A 13 -9.49 18.63 -5.92
CA LEU A 13 -10.08 17.28 -5.96
C LEU A 13 -10.97 16.95 -4.76
N PHE A 14 -10.81 17.67 -3.64
CA PHE A 14 -11.60 17.46 -2.43
C PHE A 14 -12.36 18.73 -2.00
N PRO A 15 -13.09 19.41 -2.90
CA PRO A 15 -13.82 20.62 -2.57
C PRO A 15 -15.07 20.29 -1.72
N PRO A 16 -15.62 21.25 -0.97
CA PRO A 16 -16.83 21.04 -0.17
C PRO A 16 -18.10 20.87 -1.03
N SER A 17 -18.11 21.34 -2.28
CA SER A 17 -19.24 21.24 -3.21
C SER A 17 -18.79 21.31 -4.68
N GLY A 18 -19.69 20.95 -5.61
CA GLY A 18 -19.46 21.13 -7.05
C GLY A 18 -19.29 22.59 -7.49
N ALA A 19 -19.97 23.54 -6.84
CA ALA A 19 -19.74 24.96 -7.10
C ALA A 19 -18.35 25.42 -6.61
N ALA A 20 -17.90 24.92 -5.45
CA ALA A 20 -16.58 25.22 -4.93
C ALA A 20 -15.46 24.61 -5.79
N PHE A 21 -15.69 23.45 -6.42
CA PHE A 21 -14.79 22.88 -7.43
C PHE A 21 -14.50 23.90 -8.55
N LEU A 22 -15.55 24.40 -9.20
CA LEU A 22 -15.43 25.35 -10.31
C LEU A 22 -14.76 26.66 -9.88
N GLU A 23 -15.09 27.16 -8.68
CA GLU A 23 -14.45 28.34 -8.11
C GLU A 23 -12.95 28.13 -7.85
N ASN A 24 -12.59 27.00 -7.23
CA ASN A 24 -11.20 26.67 -6.94
C ASN A 24 -10.39 26.51 -8.24
N CYS A 25 -10.97 25.90 -9.28
CA CYS A 25 -10.36 25.82 -10.60
C CYS A 25 -10.08 27.22 -11.18
N ARG A 26 -11.07 28.13 -11.17
CA ARG A 26 -10.90 29.51 -11.66
C ARG A 26 -9.81 30.27 -10.90
N ARG A 27 -9.86 30.21 -9.57
CA ARG A 27 -8.85 30.84 -8.69
C ARG A 27 -7.44 30.33 -8.99
N LEU A 28 -7.28 29.02 -9.14
CA LEU A 28 -5.97 28.44 -9.45
C LEU A 28 -5.51 28.85 -10.86
N GLN A 29 -6.39 28.89 -11.86
CA GLN A 29 -6.03 29.36 -13.20
C GLN A 29 -5.54 30.82 -13.19
N GLU A 30 -6.16 31.70 -12.41
CA GLU A 30 -5.72 33.09 -12.23
C GLU A 30 -4.36 33.17 -11.52
N GLU A 31 -4.16 32.39 -10.47
CA GLU A 31 -2.87 32.29 -9.76
C GLU A 31 -1.75 31.84 -10.72
N LEU A 32 -2.01 30.81 -11.53
CA LEU A 32 -1.05 30.32 -12.51
C LEU A 32 -0.71 31.36 -13.59
N ARG A 33 -1.72 32.11 -14.08
CA ARG A 33 -1.49 33.22 -15.03
C ARG A 33 -0.57 34.29 -14.45
N HIS A 34 -0.72 34.59 -13.15
CA HIS A 34 0.18 35.51 -12.46
C HIS A 34 1.60 34.94 -12.37
N MET A 35 1.74 33.66 -11.98
CA MET A 35 3.06 32.99 -11.92
C MET A 35 3.81 33.02 -13.26
N PHE A 36 3.11 32.88 -14.40
CA PHE A 36 3.72 32.95 -15.73
C PHE A 36 4.39 34.31 -16.02
N GLY A 37 3.95 35.40 -15.38
CA GLY A 37 4.53 36.73 -15.53
C GLY A 37 5.71 37.04 -14.59
N GLN A 38 6.04 36.16 -13.64
CA GLN A 38 7.01 36.44 -12.56
C GLN A 38 8.45 35.98 -12.86
N GLY A 39 8.71 35.50 -14.07
CA GLY A 39 10.03 35.05 -14.53
C GLY A 39 10.09 33.55 -14.81
N PRO A 40 11.22 33.06 -15.35
CA PRO A 40 11.32 31.71 -15.92
C PRO A 40 11.02 30.57 -14.92
N GLU A 41 11.57 30.66 -13.71
CA GLU A 41 11.39 29.60 -12.69
C GLU A 41 9.93 29.50 -12.20
N SER A 42 9.28 30.65 -11.97
CA SER A 42 7.87 30.70 -11.56
C SER A 42 6.97 30.20 -12.70
N CYS A 43 7.29 30.57 -13.94
CA CYS A 43 6.58 30.11 -15.12
C CYS A 43 6.66 28.58 -15.27
N GLU A 44 7.86 28.00 -15.15
CA GLU A 44 8.06 26.56 -15.22
C GLU A 44 7.31 25.82 -14.09
N LEU A 45 7.35 26.34 -12.87
CA LEU A 45 6.61 25.77 -11.74
C LEU A 45 5.10 25.82 -11.98
N GLY A 46 4.57 26.96 -12.44
CA GLY A 46 3.16 27.11 -12.77
C GLY A 46 2.72 26.14 -13.86
N ALA A 47 3.53 25.96 -14.91
CA ALA A 47 3.22 25.04 -15.99
C ALA A 47 3.18 23.60 -15.50
N LYS A 48 4.12 23.19 -14.63
CA LYS A 48 4.12 21.88 -13.97
C LYS A 48 2.87 21.66 -13.14
N ILE A 49 2.46 22.64 -12.33
CA ILE A 49 1.22 22.54 -11.54
C ILE A 49 0.01 22.37 -12.45
N ALA A 50 -0.09 23.17 -13.53
CA ALA A 50 -1.19 23.06 -14.49
C ALA A 50 -1.26 21.66 -15.14
N ALA A 51 -0.12 21.14 -15.59
CA ALA A 51 -0.03 19.80 -16.16
C ALA A 51 -0.46 18.71 -15.18
N GLU A 52 0.03 18.76 -13.94
CA GLU A 52 -0.29 17.74 -12.93
C GLU A 52 -1.77 17.79 -12.50
N ILE A 53 -2.38 18.97 -12.41
CA ILE A 53 -3.81 19.11 -12.12
C ILE A 53 -4.66 18.57 -13.29
N ALA A 54 -4.26 18.83 -14.54
CA ALA A 54 -4.94 18.26 -15.70
C ALA A 54 -4.94 16.73 -15.67
N ILE A 55 -3.79 16.12 -15.32
CA ILE A 55 -3.69 14.65 -15.17
C ILE A 55 -4.60 14.17 -14.03
N ASP A 56 -4.59 14.85 -12.88
CA ASP A 56 -5.40 14.45 -11.72
C ASP A 56 -6.91 14.45 -12.02
N LEU A 57 -7.41 15.46 -12.74
CA LEU A 57 -8.81 15.58 -13.16
C LEU A 57 -9.23 14.52 -14.19
N ARG A 58 -8.26 13.90 -14.88
CA ARG A 58 -8.46 12.80 -15.82
C ARG A 58 -8.16 11.43 -15.20
N SER A 59 -7.91 11.37 -13.89
CA SER A 59 -7.49 10.17 -13.19
C SER A 59 -8.58 9.57 -12.30
N TYR A 60 -8.28 8.43 -11.66
CA TYR A 60 -9.18 7.84 -10.67
C TYR A 60 -9.44 8.74 -9.45
N LEU A 61 -8.60 9.76 -9.20
CA LEU A 61 -8.74 10.63 -8.04
C LEU A 61 -10.10 11.35 -7.97
N VAL A 62 -10.74 11.63 -9.12
CA VAL A 62 -12.06 12.26 -9.17
C VAL A 62 -13.16 11.42 -8.50
N GLN A 63 -12.95 10.11 -8.37
CA GLN A 63 -13.91 9.18 -7.78
C GLN A 63 -14.12 9.40 -6.27
N TRP A 64 -13.16 10.01 -5.58
CA TRP A 64 -13.24 10.17 -4.12
C TRP A 64 -14.27 11.20 -3.65
N LYS A 65 -14.47 12.27 -4.43
CA LYS A 65 -15.39 13.36 -4.08
C LYS A 65 -16.20 13.87 -5.26
N LEU A 66 -15.56 14.17 -6.39
CA LEU A 66 -16.24 14.80 -7.53
C LEU A 66 -17.31 13.89 -8.16
N ALA A 67 -17.09 12.58 -8.21
CA ALA A 67 -18.10 11.63 -8.69
C ALA A 67 -19.41 11.68 -7.89
N ALA A 68 -19.37 11.96 -6.59
CA ALA A 68 -20.58 12.13 -5.78
C ALA A 68 -21.37 13.38 -6.18
N TYR A 69 -20.68 14.46 -6.57
CA TYR A 69 -21.32 15.69 -7.07
C TYR A 69 -21.93 15.50 -8.46
N ILE A 70 -21.33 14.66 -9.31
CA ILE A 70 -21.92 14.24 -10.58
C ILE A 70 -23.21 13.46 -10.32
N LYS A 71 -23.16 12.44 -9.46
CA LYS A 71 -24.34 11.65 -9.09
C LYS A 71 -25.45 12.50 -8.47
N GLY A 72 -25.08 13.55 -7.73
CA GLY A 72 -26.01 14.52 -7.15
C GLY A 72 -26.51 15.60 -8.10
N GLY A 73 -26.00 15.66 -9.34
CA GLY A 73 -26.41 16.64 -10.36
C GLY A 73 -25.88 18.06 -10.17
N SER A 74 -25.00 18.30 -9.19
CA SER A 74 -24.39 19.63 -8.95
C SER A 74 -23.13 19.89 -9.79
N LEU A 75 -22.69 18.89 -10.54
CA LEU A 75 -21.57 18.94 -11.46
C LEU A 75 -21.83 17.94 -12.58
N THR A 76 -21.22 18.13 -13.74
CA THR A 76 -21.25 17.19 -14.86
C THR A 76 -19.85 16.67 -15.15
N GLN A 77 -19.75 15.51 -15.81
CA GLN A 77 -18.46 15.01 -16.27
C GLN A 77 -17.81 15.99 -17.26
N ALA A 78 -18.61 16.59 -18.15
CA ALA A 78 -18.15 17.60 -19.10
C ALA A 78 -17.50 18.82 -18.41
N GLU A 79 -18.06 19.29 -17.29
CA GLU A 79 -17.46 20.41 -16.54
C GLU A 79 -16.10 20.06 -15.94
N ILE A 80 -15.92 18.85 -15.39
CA ILE A 80 -14.60 18.38 -14.93
C ILE A 80 -13.65 18.30 -16.12
N ASP A 81 -14.16 17.82 -17.25
CA ASP A 81 -13.38 17.64 -18.46
C ASP A 81 -12.90 18.96 -19.05
N ASP A 82 -13.77 19.95 -19.13
CA ASP A 82 -13.44 21.29 -19.59
C ASP A 82 -12.38 21.93 -18.69
N GLN A 83 -12.45 21.74 -17.36
CA GLN A 83 -11.41 22.25 -16.46
C GLN A 83 -10.05 21.58 -16.69
N ALA A 84 -10.02 20.26 -16.90
CA ALA A 84 -8.77 19.56 -17.20
C ALA A 84 -8.13 20.08 -18.49
N ASP A 85 -8.93 20.31 -19.54
CA ASP A 85 -8.46 20.82 -20.82
C ASP A 85 -7.96 22.27 -20.71
N LEU A 86 -8.61 23.11 -19.89
CA LEU A 86 -8.13 24.46 -19.58
C LEU A 86 -6.75 24.44 -18.92
N PHE A 87 -6.54 23.59 -17.91
CA PHE A 87 -5.23 23.46 -17.28
C PHE A 87 -4.17 22.92 -18.23
N LEU A 88 -4.51 21.94 -19.08
CA LEU A 88 -3.61 21.41 -20.09
C LEU A 88 -3.22 22.49 -21.11
N ASN A 89 -4.16 23.35 -21.53
CA ASN A 89 -3.89 24.47 -22.42
C ASN A 89 -3.00 25.54 -21.77
N LEU A 90 -3.14 25.82 -20.47
CA LEU A 90 -2.23 26.69 -19.74
C LEU A 90 -0.81 26.11 -19.71
N ALA A 91 -0.68 24.82 -19.41
CA ALA A 91 0.60 24.10 -19.46
C ALA A 91 1.23 24.15 -20.86
N ARG A 92 0.44 24.02 -21.93
CA ARG A 92 0.92 24.09 -23.32
C ARG A 92 1.37 25.49 -23.73
N SER A 93 0.68 26.52 -23.26
CA SER A 93 0.91 27.91 -23.67
C SER A 93 2.11 28.56 -22.95
N HIS A 94 2.41 28.11 -21.73
CA HIS A 94 3.43 28.71 -20.88
C HIS A 94 4.51 27.73 -20.41
N GLY A 95 4.32 26.43 -20.61
CA GLY A 95 5.33 25.41 -20.38
C GLY A 95 6.16 25.09 -21.62
N THR A 96 7.01 24.07 -21.50
CA THR A 96 7.65 23.45 -22.66
C THR A 96 6.60 22.59 -23.39
N LYS A 97 6.67 22.50 -24.73
CA LYS A 97 5.75 21.64 -25.50
C LYS A 97 5.83 20.19 -25.02
N GLU A 98 7.02 19.80 -24.56
CA GLU A 98 7.32 18.49 -23.98
C GLU A 98 6.53 18.21 -22.69
N LEU A 99 6.28 19.22 -21.85
CA LEU A 99 5.54 19.04 -20.59
C LEU A 99 4.06 18.71 -20.86
N ALA A 100 3.40 19.48 -21.73
CA ALA A 100 2.00 19.24 -22.09
C ALA A 100 1.84 17.89 -22.81
N ALA A 101 2.76 17.56 -23.73
CA ALA A 101 2.78 16.26 -24.40
C ALA A 101 2.99 15.09 -23.42
N ALA A 102 3.83 15.27 -22.39
CA ALA A 102 4.01 14.27 -21.34
C ALA A 102 2.73 14.09 -20.50
N ALA A 103 2.02 15.18 -20.18
CA ALA A 103 0.74 15.12 -19.47
C ALA A 103 -0.34 14.40 -20.29
N GLU A 104 -0.47 14.71 -21.58
CA GLU A 104 -1.38 14.02 -22.50
C GLU A 104 -1.09 12.51 -22.57
N LYS A 105 0.20 12.15 -22.69
CA LYS A 105 0.62 10.75 -22.70
C LYS A 105 0.26 10.05 -21.40
N GLU A 106 0.43 10.70 -20.25
CA GLU A 106 0.08 10.12 -18.96
C GLU A 106 -1.44 10.00 -18.78
N ILE A 107 -2.22 10.99 -19.23
CA ILE A 107 -3.69 10.91 -19.25
C ILE A 107 -4.16 9.70 -20.06
N ALA A 108 -3.62 9.54 -21.27
CA ALA A 108 -3.92 8.38 -22.11
C ALA A 108 -3.49 7.06 -21.44
N ALA A 109 -2.33 7.03 -20.78
CA ALA A 109 -1.86 5.84 -20.06
C ALA A 109 -2.75 5.48 -18.86
N ILE A 110 -3.30 6.48 -18.15
CA ILE A 110 -4.24 6.24 -17.05
C ILE A 110 -5.57 5.74 -17.59
N GLU A 111 -6.09 6.30 -18.67
CA GLU A 111 -7.33 5.87 -19.32
C GLU A 111 -7.29 4.37 -19.68
N HIS A 112 -6.16 3.90 -20.20
CA HIS A 112 -5.94 2.51 -20.58
C HIS A 112 -5.44 1.60 -19.44
N SER A 113 -5.36 2.10 -18.20
CA SER A 113 -4.86 1.31 -17.07
C SER A 113 -5.87 0.22 -16.67
N SER A 114 -5.42 -1.03 -16.73
CA SER A 114 -6.19 -2.20 -16.31
C SER A 114 -6.38 -2.25 -14.80
N VAL A 115 -5.45 -1.70 -14.03
CA VAL A 115 -5.61 -1.58 -12.57
C VAL A 115 -6.63 -0.50 -12.20
N LYS A 116 -6.69 0.61 -12.96
CA LYS A 116 -7.80 1.58 -12.83
C LYS A 116 -9.13 0.90 -13.17
N ARG A 117 -9.18 0.13 -14.24
CA ARG A 117 -10.39 -0.63 -14.63
C ARG A 117 -10.84 -1.62 -13.56
N MET A 118 -9.91 -2.34 -12.92
CA MET A 118 -10.20 -3.20 -11.76
C MET A 118 -10.88 -2.41 -10.63
N CYS A 119 -10.40 -1.20 -10.33
CA CYS A 119 -11.02 -0.33 -9.33
C CYS A 119 -12.44 0.11 -9.71
N GLU A 120 -12.69 0.39 -10.99
CA GLU A 120 -14.03 0.73 -11.50
C GLU A 120 -15.00 -0.45 -11.37
N LEU A 121 -14.56 -1.67 -11.69
CA LEU A 121 -15.36 -2.88 -11.50
C LEU A 121 -15.69 -3.10 -10.02
N THR A 122 -14.75 -2.80 -9.12
CA THR A 122 -15.02 -2.84 -7.68
C THR A 122 -16.03 -1.78 -7.24
N LEU A 123 -15.97 -0.56 -7.81
CA LEU A 123 -17.00 0.47 -7.55
C LEU A 123 -18.38 0.09 -8.10
N ALA A 124 -18.43 -0.59 -9.23
CA ALA A 124 -19.66 -1.09 -9.85
C ALA A 124 -20.25 -2.32 -9.11
N GLY A 125 -19.52 -2.89 -8.15
CA GLY A 125 -19.93 -4.09 -7.45
C GLY A 125 -19.83 -5.36 -8.30
N GLU A 126 -18.89 -5.40 -9.26
CA GLU A 126 -18.61 -6.55 -10.12
C GLU A 126 -17.40 -7.37 -9.61
N LEU A 127 -16.48 -6.72 -8.92
CA LEU A 127 -15.37 -7.32 -8.18
C LEU A 127 -15.36 -6.83 -6.74
N ASN A 128 -14.64 -7.52 -5.86
CA ASN A 128 -14.32 -7.00 -4.54
C ASN A 128 -12.82 -7.03 -4.26
N THR A 129 -12.06 -6.38 -5.14
CA THR A 129 -10.61 -6.27 -5.00
C THR A 129 -10.16 -4.83 -5.07
N VAL A 130 -9.30 -4.46 -4.15
CA VAL A 130 -8.74 -3.11 -4.03
C VAL A 130 -7.23 -3.18 -3.88
N TRP A 131 -6.53 -2.08 -4.16
CA TRP A 131 -5.08 -2.09 -4.08
C TRP A 131 -4.49 -0.86 -3.40
N GLY A 132 -3.25 -1.02 -2.94
CA GLY A 132 -2.44 0.02 -2.33
C GLY A 132 -1.00 -0.06 -2.80
N HIS A 133 -0.26 1.01 -2.51
CA HIS A 133 1.09 1.24 -2.99
C HIS A 133 2.14 0.79 -1.97
N ASP A 134 3.08 -0.06 -2.36
CA ASP A 134 4.08 -0.66 -1.45
C ASP A 134 5.44 0.04 -1.53
N TYR A 135 5.46 1.37 -1.43
CA TYR A 135 6.70 2.15 -1.37
C TYR A 135 6.47 3.59 -0.89
N ALA A 136 7.53 4.25 -0.42
CA ALA A 136 7.47 5.65 0.01
C ALA A 136 7.60 6.66 -1.16
N SER A 137 8.00 6.19 -2.35
CA SER A 137 8.13 7.00 -3.58
C SER A 137 7.11 6.57 -4.63
N GLY A 138 6.71 7.48 -5.53
CA GLY A 138 5.80 7.18 -6.65
C GLY A 138 4.30 7.11 -6.29
N LEU A 139 3.90 7.52 -5.08
CA LEU A 139 2.52 7.41 -4.61
C LEU A 139 1.50 8.10 -5.54
N THR A 140 1.78 9.32 -6.01
CA THR A 140 0.90 10.04 -6.95
C THR A 140 0.54 9.22 -8.19
N HIS A 141 1.51 8.54 -8.80
CA HIS A 141 1.29 7.67 -9.97
C HIS A 141 0.27 6.56 -9.66
N SER A 142 0.42 5.96 -8.48
CA SER A 142 -0.44 4.89 -7.98
C SER A 142 -1.84 5.40 -7.64
N LEU A 143 -1.96 6.57 -6.99
CA LEU A 143 -3.25 7.18 -6.63
C LEU A 143 -4.10 7.51 -7.88
N ARG A 144 -3.45 8.01 -8.94
CA ARG A 144 -4.10 8.27 -10.24
C ARG A 144 -4.70 7.01 -10.87
N ARG A 145 -4.18 5.83 -10.53
CA ARG A 145 -4.67 4.50 -10.96
C ARG A 145 -5.46 3.77 -9.87
N GLY A 146 -5.90 4.49 -8.84
CA GLY A 146 -6.84 4.01 -7.84
C GLY A 146 -6.25 3.29 -6.63
N ALA A 147 -4.94 3.43 -6.37
CA ALA A 147 -4.39 3.01 -5.09
C ALA A 147 -5.11 3.74 -3.94
N ARG A 148 -5.37 3.02 -2.85
CA ARG A 148 -6.19 3.51 -1.74
C ARG A 148 -5.41 3.74 -0.44
N TRP A 149 -4.22 3.17 -0.31
CA TRP A 149 -3.36 3.28 0.87
C TRP A 149 -1.88 3.08 0.48
N VAL A 150 -0.98 3.22 1.45
CA VAL A 150 0.43 2.86 1.32
C VAL A 150 0.82 1.80 2.34
N THR A 151 1.68 0.86 1.96
CA THR A 151 2.41 0.03 2.91
C THR A 151 3.88 0.36 2.95
N SER A 152 4.43 0.45 4.16
CA SER A 152 5.85 0.59 4.43
C SER A 152 6.38 -0.64 5.19
N ASN A 153 7.69 -0.79 5.16
CA ASN A 153 8.47 -1.78 5.90
C ASN A 153 9.96 -1.33 5.90
N PRO A 154 10.86 -1.97 6.66
CA PRO A 154 12.26 -1.56 6.73
C PRO A 154 12.91 -1.37 5.36
N CYS A 155 12.76 -2.32 4.43
CA CYS A 155 13.33 -2.18 3.08
C CYS A 155 12.82 -0.96 2.32
N LYS A 156 11.53 -0.59 2.48
CA LYS A 156 10.96 0.59 1.81
C LYS A 156 11.45 1.90 2.41
N VAL A 157 11.61 1.95 3.73
CA VAL A 157 12.16 3.12 4.43
C VAL A 157 13.64 3.29 4.06
N THR A 158 14.42 2.22 4.05
CA THR A 158 15.81 2.24 3.59
C THR A 158 15.92 2.69 2.14
N ALA A 159 15.08 2.17 1.25
CA ALA A 159 15.08 2.57 -0.15
C ALA A 159 14.64 4.03 -0.38
N TYR A 160 14.05 4.72 0.61
CA TYR A 160 13.72 6.14 0.49
C TYR A 160 14.95 7.01 0.25
N LYS A 161 16.10 6.67 0.86
CA LYS A 161 17.33 7.48 0.75
C LYS A 161 17.93 7.47 -0.66
N LYS A 162 17.60 6.46 -1.47
CA LYS A 162 18.01 6.40 -2.88
C LYS A 162 17.25 7.42 -3.73
N ASP A 163 15.94 7.51 -3.53
CA ASP A 163 15.07 8.37 -4.33
C ASP A 163 15.08 9.83 -3.85
N PHE A 164 15.29 10.04 -2.55
CA PHE A 164 15.25 11.37 -1.92
C PHE A 164 16.44 11.60 -0.97
N PRO A 165 17.69 11.53 -1.46
CA PRO A 165 18.88 11.60 -0.60
C PRO A 165 18.90 12.86 0.26
N ASP A 166 18.69 14.05 -0.32
CA ASP A 166 18.77 15.31 0.42
C ASP A 166 17.67 15.44 1.48
N GLN A 167 16.45 14.99 1.18
CA GLN A 167 15.35 15.00 2.13
C GLN A 167 15.61 14.02 3.27
N PHE A 168 16.16 12.84 2.98
CA PHE A 168 16.56 11.85 3.97
C PHE A 168 17.60 12.45 4.95
N LYS A 169 18.66 13.10 4.44
CA LYS A 169 19.66 13.79 5.31
C LYS A 169 19.00 14.88 6.16
N LYS A 170 18.10 15.66 5.57
CA LYS A 170 17.37 16.73 6.27
C LYS A 170 16.51 16.17 7.41
N ILE A 171 15.83 15.04 7.19
CA ILE A 171 15.01 14.38 8.21
C ILE A 171 15.89 13.89 9.37
N ILE A 172 17.00 13.19 9.08
CA ILE A 172 17.93 12.72 10.12
C ILE A 172 18.46 13.88 10.96
N LYS A 173 18.97 14.93 10.31
CA LYS A 173 19.49 16.12 11.01
C LYS A 173 18.41 16.78 11.87
N GLY A 174 17.17 16.84 11.37
CA GLY A 174 16.03 17.36 12.12
C GLY A 174 15.72 16.53 13.37
N ILE A 175 15.68 15.20 13.23
CA ILE A 175 15.46 14.25 14.33
C ILE A 175 16.56 14.40 15.39
N LYS A 176 17.83 14.37 15.00
CA LYS A 176 18.96 14.54 15.93
C LYS A 176 18.92 15.88 16.66
N LYS A 177 18.48 16.95 16.00
CA LYS A 177 18.34 18.26 16.64
C LYS A 177 17.18 18.29 17.65
N GLU A 178 16.04 17.70 17.32
CA GLU A 178 14.85 17.70 18.18
C GLU A 178 15.00 16.71 19.37
N PHE A 179 15.72 15.60 19.17
CA PHE A 179 15.82 14.48 20.12
C PHE A 179 17.28 14.11 20.45
N ALA A 180 18.14 15.11 20.69
CA ALA A 180 19.60 14.94 20.79
C ALA A 180 20.11 13.90 21.81
N ASN A 181 19.31 13.57 22.84
CA ASN A 181 19.68 12.62 23.90
C ASN A 181 18.87 11.31 23.86
N ALA A 182 18.04 11.10 22.82
CA ALA A 182 17.24 9.88 22.73
C ALA A 182 18.12 8.69 22.26
N PRO A 183 17.83 7.46 22.72
CA PRO A 183 18.46 6.25 22.21
C PRO A 183 18.37 6.13 20.67
N VAL A 184 19.38 5.54 20.03
CA VAL A 184 19.41 5.41 18.56
C VAL A 184 18.18 4.67 18.01
N GLU A 185 17.68 3.68 18.75
CA GLU A 185 16.46 2.95 18.37
C GLU A 185 15.24 3.88 18.27
N ASP A 186 15.08 4.82 19.19
CA ASP A 186 14.01 5.81 19.17
C ASP A 186 14.18 6.80 18.01
N LEU A 187 15.43 7.18 17.68
CA LEU A 187 15.72 8.03 16.54
C LEU A 187 15.37 7.34 15.21
N VAL A 188 15.70 6.06 15.05
CA VAL A 188 15.31 5.26 13.88
C VAL A 188 13.79 5.08 13.84
N SER A 189 13.16 4.85 14.99
CA SER A 189 11.68 4.80 15.10
C SER A 189 11.04 6.11 14.62
N LEU A 190 11.60 7.26 14.97
CA LEU A 190 11.17 8.57 14.48
C LEU A 190 11.42 8.74 12.97
N LEU A 191 12.51 8.19 12.43
CA LEU A 191 12.79 8.23 10.99
C LEU A 191 11.70 7.50 10.18
N PHE A 192 11.27 6.33 10.63
CA PHE A 192 10.13 5.61 10.05
C PHE A 192 8.87 6.49 10.06
N MET A 193 8.56 7.08 11.22
CA MET A 193 7.40 7.94 11.39
C MET A 193 7.45 9.14 10.44
N LYS A 194 8.55 9.90 10.39
CA LYS A 194 8.69 11.10 9.54
C LYS A 194 8.55 10.76 8.05
N ILE A 195 9.16 9.67 7.58
CA ILE A 195 9.04 9.23 6.18
C ILE A 195 7.60 8.81 5.87
N CYS A 196 6.97 8.03 6.75
CA CYS A 196 5.58 7.61 6.57
C CYS A 196 4.59 8.79 6.64
N ALA A 197 4.89 9.83 7.43
CA ALA A 197 4.07 11.04 7.56
C ALA A 197 3.97 11.80 6.24
N VAL A 198 4.99 11.75 5.37
CA VAL A 198 4.92 12.32 4.01
C VAL A 198 3.78 11.70 3.21
N SER A 199 3.66 10.36 3.25
CA SER A 199 2.57 9.64 2.57
C SER A 199 1.24 9.84 3.26
N ALA A 200 1.22 9.90 4.60
CA ALA A 200 0.01 10.10 5.38
C ALA A 200 -0.66 11.45 5.06
N ARG A 201 0.12 12.53 4.89
CA ARG A 201 -0.40 13.84 4.44
C ARG A 201 -1.05 13.78 3.06
N GLU A 202 -0.40 13.12 2.10
CA GLU A 202 -0.92 12.98 0.74
C GLU A 202 -2.21 12.13 0.70
N LEU A 203 -2.35 11.15 1.59
CA LEU A 203 -3.53 10.27 1.68
C LEU A 203 -4.66 10.82 2.57
N ARG A 204 -4.41 11.88 3.35
CA ARG A 204 -5.35 12.40 4.33
C ARG A 204 -6.72 12.76 3.75
N PRO A 205 -6.83 13.42 2.58
CA PRO A 205 -8.14 13.73 2.01
C PRO A 205 -8.96 12.48 1.64
N ILE A 206 -8.29 11.39 1.25
CA ILE A 206 -8.96 10.10 0.98
C ILE A 206 -9.45 9.47 2.29
N PHE A 207 -8.64 9.56 3.35
CA PHE A 207 -9.02 9.07 4.69
C PHE A 207 -10.29 9.78 5.18
N GLU A 208 -10.35 11.09 5.05
CA GLU A 208 -11.52 11.89 5.43
C GLU A 208 -12.72 11.61 4.52
N ALA A 209 -12.52 11.53 3.19
CA ALA A 209 -13.58 11.23 2.24
C ALA A 209 -14.22 9.85 2.45
N THR A 210 -13.48 8.91 3.04
CA THR A 210 -13.89 7.51 3.24
C THR A 210 -14.16 7.16 4.69
N ASN A 211 -14.25 8.16 5.58
CA ASN A 211 -14.44 7.97 7.03
C ASN A 211 -13.45 6.96 7.63
N GLY A 212 -12.21 6.98 7.15
CA GLY A 212 -11.11 6.15 7.61
C GLY A 212 -11.05 4.73 7.03
N GLU A 213 -11.93 4.36 6.10
CA GLU A 213 -11.85 3.06 5.43
C GLU A 213 -10.54 2.91 4.65
N TYR A 214 -10.19 3.94 3.87
CA TYR A 214 -8.99 4.05 3.04
C TYR A 214 -8.13 5.26 3.45
N GLY A 215 -7.14 5.62 2.63
CA GLY A 215 -6.28 6.77 2.86
C GLY A 215 -5.31 6.60 4.02
N PHE A 216 -4.92 5.37 4.36
CA PHE A 216 -4.03 5.09 5.49
C PHE A 216 -2.61 4.71 5.06
N VAL A 217 -1.67 4.78 6.00
CA VAL A 217 -0.29 4.27 5.82
C VAL A 217 -0.05 3.12 6.80
N CYS A 218 0.38 1.96 6.30
CA CYS A 218 0.86 0.87 7.16
C CYS A 218 2.32 1.09 7.56
N VAL A 219 2.60 1.13 8.86
CA VAL A 219 3.95 1.32 9.42
C VAL A 219 4.35 0.09 10.22
N GLN A 220 5.51 -0.49 9.94
CA GLN A 220 5.93 -1.78 10.50
C GLN A 220 6.87 -1.62 11.69
N THR A 221 6.57 -2.33 12.79
CA THR A 221 7.40 -2.38 14.00
C THR A 221 8.82 -2.90 13.74
N ASN A 222 9.75 -2.55 14.63
CA ASN A 222 11.15 -2.94 14.57
C ASN A 222 11.28 -4.48 14.50
N PRO A 223 11.88 -5.06 13.44
CA PRO A 223 12.01 -6.51 13.32
C PRO A 223 12.88 -7.11 14.42
N PHE A 224 13.83 -6.37 15.00
CA PHE A 224 14.62 -6.88 16.13
C PHE A 224 13.77 -7.18 17.36
N ASN A 225 12.54 -6.68 17.44
CA ASN A 225 11.63 -6.93 18.56
C ASN A 225 10.84 -8.25 18.43
N ILE A 226 11.17 -9.14 17.49
CA ILE A 226 10.45 -10.42 17.27
C ILE A 226 10.85 -11.55 18.24
N PRO A 227 12.15 -11.82 18.52
CA PRO A 227 12.59 -13.05 19.17
C PRO A 227 12.85 -12.88 20.68
N HIS A 228 12.21 -11.92 21.35
CA HIS A 228 12.46 -11.62 22.77
C HIS A 228 11.28 -12.02 23.66
N GLU A 229 11.56 -12.34 24.93
CA GLU A 229 10.50 -12.59 25.92
C GLU A 229 9.60 -11.35 26.15
N ASP A 230 10.18 -10.15 26.05
CA ASP A 230 9.49 -8.86 26.19
C ASP A 230 8.98 -8.27 24.86
N SER A 231 8.98 -9.07 23.80
CA SER A 231 8.57 -8.66 22.44
C SER A 231 7.21 -7.96 22.39
N ALA A 232 6.24 -8.46 23.14
CA ALA A 232 4.89 -7.87 23.16
C ALA A 232 4.91 -6.44 23.73
N ASP A 233 5.64 -6.21 24.82
CA ASP A 233 5.77 -4.88 25.42
C ASP A 233 6.50 -3.91 24.49
N LYS A 234 7.58 -4.34 23.83
CA LYS A 234 8.33 -3.52 22.88
C LYS A 234 7.47 -3.10 21.69
N MET A 235 6.72 -4.04 21.09
CA MET A 235 5.81 -3.73 19.98
C MET A 235 4.70 -2.77 20.39
N VAL A 236 4.07 -2.98 21.56
CA VAL A 236 2.99 -2.10 22.06
C VAL A 236 3.52 -0.70 22.32
N LYS A 237 4.64 -0.58 23.04
CA LYS A 237 5.27 0.72 23.34
C LYS A 237 5.62 1.49 22.07
N GLN A 238 6.18 0.80 21.06
CA GLN A 238 6.54 1.44 19.79
C GLN A 238 5.29 1.94 19.04
N VAL A 239 4.20 1.18 19.02
CA VAL A 239 2.94 1.60 18.39
C VAL A 239 2.36 2.84 19.06
N GLU A 240 2.32 2.86 20.39
CA GLU A 240 1.80 4.01 21.15
C GLU A 240 2.66 5.25 20.98
N PHE A 241 3.99 5.07 21.01
CA PHE A 241 4.93 6.14 20.70
C PHE A 241 4.68 6.72 19.31
N TRP A 242 4.53 5.87 18.28
CA TRP A 242 4.22 6.33 16.94
C TRP A 242 2.88 7.03 16.84
N TYR A 243 1.85 6.53 17.50
CA TYR A 243 0.53 7.14 17.42
C TYR A 243 0.57 8.61 17.90
N GLU A 244 1.18 8.86 19.06
CA GLU A 244 1.35 10.23 19.58
C GLU A 244 2.29 11.07 18.70
N ALA A 245 3.36 10.46 18.16
CA ALA A 245 4.27 11.16 17.25
C ALA A 245 3.59 11.55 15.93
N PHE A 246 2.74 10.69 15.36
CA PHE A 246 1.94 11.00 14.18
C PHE A 246 0.90 12.08 14.46
N LYS A 247 0.23 12.05 15.63
CA LYS A 247 -0.69 13.12 16.02
C LYS A 247 -0.02 14.49 15.99
N LYS A 248 1.18 14.59 16.60
CA LYS A 248 1.99 15.82 16.59
C LYS A 248 2.43 16.20 15.17
N GLU A 249 2.96 15.25 14.41
CA GLU A 249 3.54 15.48 13.08
C GLU A 249 2.49 15.89 12.03
N LEU A 250 1.29 15.31 12.13
CA LEU A 250 0.18 15.56 11.23
C LEU A 250 -0.81 16.61 11.77
N GLN A 251 -0.59 17.11 13.00
CA GLN A 251 -1.44 18.08 13.67
C GLN A 251 -2.91 17.63 13.71
N THR A 252 -3.14 16.39 14.15
CA THR A 252 -4.47 15.77 14.17
C THR A 252 -4.63 14.80 15.33
N GLU A 253 -5.84 14.62 15.84
CA GLU A 253 -6.12 13.63 16.90
C GLU A 253 -6.30 12.20 16.35
N THR A 254 -6.56 12.07 15.06
CA THR A 254 -6.87 10.79 14.39
C THR A 254 -5.91 10.56 13.22
N PRO A 255 -4.65 10.17 13.49
CA PRO A 255 -3.69 9.91 12.43
C PRO A 255 -4.15 8.73 11.56
N ASN A 256 -4.01 8.88 10.25
CA ASN A 256 -4.41 7.89 9.25
C ASN A 256 -3.35 6.79 9.09
N VAL A 257 -3.09 6.06 10.18
CA VAL A 257 -2.04 5.03 10.24
C VAL A 257 -2.61 3.67 10.65
N VAL A 258 -1.99 2.62 10.12
CA VAL A 258 -2.25 1.21 10.45
C VAL A 258 -0.93 0.61 10.92
N PHE A 259 -0.96 -0.11 12.04
CA PHE A 259 0.26 -0.65 12.62
C PHE A 259 0.49 -2.07 12.14
N LYS A 260 1.68 -2.30 11.60
CA LYS A 260 2.04 -3.57 10.97
C LYS A 260 2.94 -4.37 11.92
N LEU A 261 2.40 -5.49 12.40
CA LEU A 261 3.04 -6.39 13.37
C LEU A 261 3.38 -7.73 12.69
N PRO A 262 4.46 -8.41 13.11
CA PRO A 262 4.79 -9.74 12.61
C PRO A 262 3.79 -10.80 13.10
N ALA A 263 3.43 -11.73 12.22
CA ALA A 263 2.52 -12.84 12.50
C ALA A 263 3.26 -14.02 13.14
N VAL A 264 3.78 -13.79 14.35
CA VAL A 264 4.57 -14.73 15.16
C VAL A 264 3.93 -14.92 16.53
N GLU A 265 4.33 -15.93 17.30
CA GLU A 265 3.78 -16.21 18.63
C GLU A 265 3.81 -14.98 19.55
N THR A 266 4.95 -14.31 19.64
CA THR A 266 5.11 -13.09 20.46
C THR A 266 4.23 -11.92 19.98
N GLY A 267 3.79 -11.95 18.73
CA GLY A 267 2.86 -10.97 18.14
C GLY A 267 1.41 -11.16 18.58
N ILE A 268 1.04 -12.32 19.13
CA ILE A 268 -0.33 -12.61 19.59
C ILE A 268 -0.73 -11.66 20.73
N GLU A 269 0.11 -11.55 21.76
CA GLU A 269 -0.19 -10.75 22.94
C GLU A 269 -0.17 -9.24 22.63
N ALA A 270 0.80 -8.79 21.81
CA ALA A 270 0.80 -7.41 21.32
C ALA A 270 -0.48 -7.09 20.54
N THR A 271 -0.92 -8.00 19.67
CA THR A 271 -2.15 -7.83 18.87
C THR A 271 -3.37 -7.64 19.77
N LYS A 272 -3.55 -8.49 20.79
CA LYS A 272 -4.68 -8.37 21.73
C LYS A 272 -4.71 -7.01 22.42
N ARG A 273 -3.59 -6.61 23.02
CA ARG A 273 -3.47 -5.33 23.75
C ARG A 273 -3.72 -4.11 22.87
N LEU A 274 -3.28 -4.15 21.62
CA LEU A 274 -3.51 -3.05 20.67
C LEU A 274 -4.94 -3.01 20.15
N LEU A 275 -5.59 -4.16 19.97
CA LEU A 275 -7.01 -4.22 19.59
C LEU A 275 -7.93 -3.68 20.70
N GLU A 276 -7.63 -3.96 21.97
CA GLU A 276 -8.34 -3.38 23.12
C GLU A 276 -8.29 -1.84 23.10
N LYS A 277 -7.16 -1.28 22.64
CA LYS A 277 -6.96 0.16 22.43
C LYS A 277 -7.54 0.67 21.12
N SER A 278 -8.25 -0.16 20.37
CA SER A 278 -8.91 0.16 19.09
C SER A 278 -7.95 0.55 17.96
N TYR A 279 -6.68 0.17 18.02
CA TYR A 279 -5.76 0.35 16.91
C TYR A 279 -6.12 -0.55 15.72
N ARG A 280 -5.94 -0.05 14.50
CA ARG A 280 -6.08 -0.82 13.26
C ARG A 280 -4.75 -1.48 12.93
N LEU A 281 -4.79 -2.80 12.69
CA LEU A 281 -3.61 -3.65 12.62
C LEU A 281 -3.48 -4.38 11.27
N CYS A 282 -2.24 -4.65 10.88
CA CYS A 282 -1.85 -5.36 9.67
C CYS A 282 -0.78 -6.41 10.00
N LEU A 283 -1.06 -7.70 9.80
CA LEU A 283 -0.18 -8.77 10.26
C LEU A 283 0.69 -9.27 9.11
N THR A 284 2.00 -9.03 9.21
CA THR A 284 3.02 -9.30 8.18
C THR A 284 3.94 -10.46 8.53
N LEU A 285 4.95 -10.76 7.70
CA LEU A 285 5.76 -11.98 7.83
C LEU A 285 4.86 -13.22 7.91
N ASN A 286 3.81 -13.18 7.09
CA ASN A 286 2.74 -14.15 7.06
C ASN A 286 2.68 -14.75 5.64
N PHE A 287 2.71 -16.08 5.60
CA PHE A 287 2.94 -16.85 4.38
C PHE A 287 1.98 -18.03 4.26
N THR A 288 1.21 -18.33 5.31
CA THR A 288 0.60 -19.66 5.49
C THR A 288 -0.87 -19.54 5.88
N VAL A 289 -1.67 -20.56 5.53
CA VAL A 289 -3.07 -20.67 5.96
C VAL A 289 -3.17 -20.68 7.49
N THR A 290 -2.25 -21.38 8.17
CA THR A 290 -2.15 -21.43 9.64
C THR A 290 -1.99 -20.04 10.27
N GLN A 291 -1.00 -19.27 9.82
CA GLN A 291 -0.78 -17.90 10.32
C GLN A 291 -2.00 -17.00 10.02
N HIS A 292 -2.56 -17.07 8.80
CA HIS A 292 -3.76 -16.31 8.46
C HIS A 292 -4.92 -16.61 9.41
N GLU A 293 -5.21 -17.89 9.68
CA GLU A 293 -6.32 -18.25 10.56
C GLU A 293 -6.13 -17.74 11.99
N ILE A 294 -4.95 -18.00 12.58
CA ILE A 294 -4.70 -17.66 13.98
C ILE A 294 -4.84 -16.16 14.19
N PHE A 295 -4.24 -15.36 13.31
CA PHE A 295 -4.33 -13.91 13.42
C PHE A 295 -5.69 -13.37 13.00
N ALA A 296 -6.36 -13.95 12.00
CA ALA A 296 -7.71 -13.51 11.64
C ALA A 296 -8.70 -13.73 12.78
N LYS A 297 -8.60 -14.83 13.53
CA LYS A 297 -9.43 -15.06 14.74
C LYS A 297 -9.28 -13.95 15.77
N LEU A 298 -8.07 -13.46 16.00
CA LEU A 298 -7.78 -12.36 16.94
C LEU A 298 -8.28 -11.03 16.37
N LEU A 299 -7.87 -10.70 15.15
CA LEU A 299 -8.18 -9.45 14.47
C LEU A 299 -9.67 -9.23 14.24
N ASN A 300 -10.45 -10.30 14.08
CA ASN A 300 -11.89 -10.23 13.89
C ASN A 300 -12.61 -9.59 15.09
N GLN A 301 -11.97 -9.56 16.27
CA GLN A 301 -12.49 -8.96 17.50
C GLN A 301 -12.30 -7.42 17.54
N GLY A 302 -11.52 -6.85 16.61
CA GLY A 302 -11.25 -5.42 16.56
C GLY A 302 -12.46 -4.56 16.13
N LYS A 303 -12.42 -3.27 16.41
CA LYS A 303 -13.48 -2.33 15.99
C LYS A 303 -13.42 -1.95 14.50
N HIS A 304 -12.25 -2.08 13.88
CA HIS A 304 -12.00 -1.69 12.49
C HIS A 304 -11.60 -2.91 11.67
N ARG A 305 -11.80 -2.83 10.34
CA ARG A 305 -11.30 -3.85 9.43
C ARG A 305 -9.77 -3.92 9.51
N ASN A 306 -9.28 -5.09 9.88
CA ASN A 306 -7.86 -5.42 10.04
C ASN A 306 -7.36 -6.29 8.88
N PHE A 307 -6.05 -6.49 8.83
CA PHE A 307 -5.43 -7.16 7.68
C PHE A 307 -4.49 -8.28 8.09
N VAL A 308 -4.50 -9.35 7.30
CA VAL A 308 -3.43 -10.35 7.28
C VAL A 308 -2.75 -10.29 5.92
N VAL A 309 -1.42 -10.25 5.89
CA VAL A 309 -0.66 -10.08 4.65
C VAL A 309 -0.20 -11.45 4.15
N LEU A 310 -0.54 -11.83 2.91
CA LEU A 310 0.09 -12.96 2.26
C LEU A 310 1.31 -12.48 1.49
N MET A 311 2.50 -12.84 1.94
CA MET A 311 3.77 -12.57 1.24
C MET A 311 4.00 -13.53 0.07
N GLY A 312 3.05 -13.55 -0.87
CA GLY A 312 2.86 -14.62 -1.86
C GLY A 312 4.07 -14.85 -2.77
N GLY A 313 4.62 -13.80 -3.39
CA GLY A 313 5.73 -14.00 -4.32
C GLY A 313 7.00 -14.55 -3.66
N LEU A 314 7.22 -14.30 -2.36
CA LEU A 314 8.34 -14.88 -1.63
C LEU A 314 8.10 -16.35 -1.28
N LEU A 315 6.85 -16.73 -1.03
CA LEU A 315 6.47 -18.13 -0.90
C LEU A 315 6.70 -18.86 -2.23
N ASP A 316 6.22 -18.31 -3.35
CA ASP A 316 6.41 -18.87 -4.69
C ASP A 316 7.89 -19.11 -5.00
N ASP A 317 8.76 -18.13 -4.68
CA ASP A 317 10.21 -18.22 -4.90
C ASP A 317 10.81 -19.40 -4.12
N LYS A 318 10.41 -19.59 -2.86
CA LYS A 318 10.96 -20.64 -1.98
C LYS A 318 10.42 -22.02 -2.29
N VAL A 319 9.16 -22.13 -2.68
CA VAL A 319 8.62 -23.40 -3.19
C VAL A 319 9.27 -23.77 -4.52
N THR A 320 9.46 -22.80 -5.42
CA THR A 320 10.21 -23.01 -6.68
C THR A 320 11.61 -23.53 -6.41
N GLN A 321 12.33 -22.90 -5.47
CA GLN A 321 13.67 -23.31 -5.08
C GLN A 321 13.70 -24.77 -4.58
N GLU A 322 12.83 -25.14 -3.64
CA GLU A 322 12.78 -26.51 -3.11
C GLU A 322 12.40 -27.54 -4.19
N LEU A 323 11.46 -27.23 -5.07
CA LEU A 323 11.11 -28.11 -6.18
C LEU A 323 12.29 -28.32 -7.14
N SER A 324 13.07 -27.27 -7.43
CA SER A 324 14.30 -27.39 -8.21
C SER A 324 15.34 -28.27 -7.53
N GLU A 325 15.53 -28.13 -6.22
CA GLU A 325 16.46 -28.95 -5.42
C GLU A 325 16.03 -30.43 -5.38
N LEU A 326 14.73 -30.71 -5.47
CA LEU A 326 14.17 -32.06 -5.61
C LEU A 326 14.27 -32.62 -7.04
N GLY A 327 14.83 -31.88 -7.99
CA GLY A 327 15.00 -32.33 -9.38
C GLY A 327 13.71 -32.29 -10.21
N ILE A 328 12.70 -31.50 -9.82
CA ILE A 328 11.47 -31.33 -10.60
C ILE A 328 11.76 -30.48 -11.84
N GLU A 329 11.55 -31.06 -13.02
CA GLU A 329 11.65 -30.34 -14.29
C GLU A 329 10.61 -29.21 -14.37
N ASN A 330 11.01 -28.06 -14.91
CA ASN A 330 10.15 -26.86 -14.99
C ASN A 330 9.57 -26.42 -13.64
N ALA A 331 10.29 -26.62 -12.53
CA ALA A 331 9.88 -26.26 -11.17
C ALA A 331 9.21 -24.88 -11.05
N LYS A 332 9.72 -23.86 -11.75
CA LYS A 332 9.14 -22.51 -11.77
C LYS A 332 7.70 -22.48 -12.27
N SER A 333 7.34 -23.28 -13.27
CA SER A 333 5.95 -23.35 -13.79
C SER A 333 4.95 -23.86 -12.76
N TYR A 334 5.42 -24.64 -11.77
CA TYR A 334 4.61 -25.11 -10.65
C TYR A 334 4.67 -24.17 -9.46
N GLY A 335 5.87 -23.74 -9.06
CA GLY A 335 6.10 -22.97 -7.84
C GLY A 335 5.38 -21.62 -7.82
N VAL A 336 5.15 -20.98 -8.97
CA VAL A 336 4.37 -19.72 -9.08
C VAL A 336 2.88 -19.87 -8.72
N HIS A 337 2.40 -21.09 -8.50
CA HIS A 337 1.03 -21.39 -8.06
C HIS A 337 0.93 -21.65 -6.54
N ALA A 338 2.03 -21.61 -5.79
CA ALA A 338 2.00 -21.85 -4.36
C ALA A 338 1.12 -20.82 -3.62
N ALA A 339 1.35 -19.53 -3.86
CA ALA A 339 0.55 -18.45 -3.30
C ALA A 339 -0.90 -18.48 -3.78
N GLN A 340 -1.16 -18.92 -5.02
CA GLN A 340 -2.51 -19.14 -5.53
C GLN A 340 -3.26 -20.17 -4.70
N ALA A 341 -2.64 -21.32 -4.40
CA ALA A 341 -3.27 -22.34 -3.55
C ALA A 341 -3.51 -21.83 -2.12
N VAL A 342 -2.52 -21.15 -1.53
CA VAL A 342 -2.60 -20.63 -0.17
C VAL A 342 -3.66 -19.55 -0.02
N ILE A 343 -3.75 -18.58 -0.94
CA ILE A 343 -4.77 -17.54 -0.85
C ILE A 343 -6.17 -18.13 -0.96
N ARG A 344 -6.42 -19.02 -1.92
CA ARG A 344 -7.73 -19.65 -2.11
C ARG A 344 -8.17 -20.42 -0.87
N LYS A 345 -7.29 -21.26 -0.31
CA LYS A 345 -7.58 -22.01 0.93
C LYS A 345 -7.78 -21.08 2.13
N SER A 346 -6.96 -20.04 2.27
CA SER A 346 -7.11 -19.05 3.34
C SER A 346 -8.43 -18.30 3.22
N TYR A 347 -8.75 -17.82 2.03
CA TYR A 347 -9.96 -17.06 1.74
C TYR A 347 -11.22 -17.84 2.09
N ALA A 348 -11.33 -19.07 1.57
CA ALA A 348 -12.45 -19.97 1.88
C ALA A 348 -12.52 -20.33 3.38
N ASN A 349 -11.37 -20.56 4.03
CA ASN A 349 -11.31 -20.89 5.45
C ASN A 349 -11.76 -19.73 6.34
N LEU A 350 -11.29 -18.50 6.06
CA LEU A 350 -11.69 -17.31 6.81
C LEU A 350 -13.19 -17.02 6.65
N HIS A 351 -13.73 -17.20 5.44
CA HIS A 351 -15.16 -17.09 5.17
C HIS A 351 -15.97 -18.13 5.98
N LYS A 352 -15.58 -19.41 5.90
CA LYS A 352 -16.24 -20.49 6.65
C LYS A 352 -16.25 -20.24 8.16
N LYS A 353 -15.22 -19.59 8.70
CA LYS A 353 -15.10 -19.26 10.13
C LYS A 353 -15.71 -17.89 10.48
N GLY A 354 -16.21 -17.14 9.49
CA GLY A 354 -16.83 -15.83 9.65
C GLY A 354 -15.86 -14.70 10.06
N TYR A 355 -14.56 -14.89 9.83
CA TYR A 355 -13.51 -13.91 10.16
C TYR A 355 -13.37 -12.81 9.09
N ASP A 356 -13.82 -13.11 7.88
CA ASP A 356 -13.78 -12.24 6.71
C ASP A 356 -14.70 -10.99 6.81
N LYS A 357 -15.64 -11.01 7.75
CA LYS A 357 -16.47 -9.86 8.14
C LYS A 357 -15.63 -8.65 8.55
N ASN A 358 -14.51 -8.87 9.22
CA ASN A 358 -13.68 -7.80 9.78
C ASN A 358 -12.18 -7.96 9.48
N VAL A 359 -11.79 -9.01 8.76
CA VAL A 359 -10.42 -9.25 8.35
C VAL A 359 -10.37 -9.44 6.85
N SER A 360 -9.39 -8.82 6.20
CA SER A 360 -9.13 -9.04 4.78
C SER A 360 -7.70 -9.51 4.54
N ILE A 361 -7.53 -10.33 3.51
CA ILE A 361 -6.23 -10.82 3.06
C ILE A 361 -5.62 -9.78 2.11
N MET A 362 -4.40 -9.33 2.41
CA MET A 362 -3.62 -8.42 1.57
C MET A 362 -2.45 -9.16 0.94
N THR A 363 -2.47 -9.40 -0.38
CA THR A 363 -1.32 -9.99 -1.06
C THR A 363 -0.21 -8.97 -1.24
N ALA A 364 1.02 -9.41 -1.03
CA ALA A 364 2.23 -8.60 -1.13
C ALA A 364 3.30 -9.37 -1.91
N ALA A 365 4.43 -8.70 -2.17
CA ALA A 365 5.55 -9.27 -2.92
C ALA A 365 5.16 -9.74 -4.33
N VAL A 366 4.26 -9.03 -5.00
CA VAL A 366 3.78 -9.34 -6.36
C VAL A 366 4.96 -9.50 -7.34
N ARG A 367 5.02 -10.62 -8.04
CA ARG A 367 6.09 -10.93 -9.02
C ARG A 367 5.71 -10.55 -10.45
N GLY A 368 4.43 -10.60 -10.80
CA GLY A 368 3.93 -10.20 -12.12
C GLY A 368 2.41 -10.31 -12.22
N PRO A 369 1.87 -10.20 -13.45
CA PRO A 369 0.43 -10.10 -13.69
C PRO A 369 -0.42 -11.23 -13.10
N TRP A 370 0.09 -12.46 -13.11
CA TRP A 370 -0.61 -13.63 -12.57
C TRP A 370 -0.92 -13.50 -11.07
N ALA A 371 -0.03 -12.85 -10.29
CA ALA A 371 -0.23 -12.68 -8.86
C ALA A 371 -1.39 -11.70 -8.56
N ILE A 372 -1.57 -10.68 -9.41
CA ILE A 372 -2.73 -9.77 -9.33
C ILE A 372 -4.00 -10.54 -9.69
N ALA A 373 -4.01 -11.26 -10.81
CA ALA A 373 -5.17 -12.05 -11.26
C ALA A 373 -5.61 -13.09 -10.21
N ASN A 374 -4.65 -13.77 -9.57
CA ASN A 374 -4.91 -14.74 -8.51
C ASN A 374 -5.45 -14.13 -7.21
N THR A 375 -5.39 -12.80 -7.06
CA THR A 375 -5.94 -12.10 -5.88
C THR A 375 -7.37 -11.61 -6.11
N LEU A 376 -7.86 -11.59 -7.35
CA LEU A 376 -9.20 -11.05 -7.66
C LEU A 376 -10.29 -11.85 -6.94
N ALA A 377 -11.13 -11.15 -6.18
CA ALA A 377 -12.24 -11.71 -5.39
C ALA A 377 -13.60 -11.34 -6.00
N PRO A 378 -14.61 -12.22 -5.87
CA PRO A 378 -15.92 -11.97 -6.44
C PRO A 378 -16.66 -10.85 -5.69
N ALA A 379 -17.57 -10.15 -6.36
CA ALA A 379 -18.31 -9.01 -5.81
C ALA A 379 -18.94 -9.23 -4.44
N HIS A 380 -19.60 -10.38 -4.23
CA HIS A 380 -20.44 -10.66 -3.06
C HIS A 380 -19.69 -11.27 -1.87
N SER A 381 -18.37 -11.12 -1.85
CA SER A 381 -17.48 -11.76 -0.89
C SER A 381 -16.67 -10.72 -0.11
N ALA A 382 -15.85 -11.12 0.87
CA ALA A 382 -15.00 -10.17 1.58
C ALA A 382 -13.91 -9.57 0.66
N PRO A 383 -13.55 -8.29 0.82
CA PRO A 383 -12.57 -7.68 -0.06
C PRO A 383 -11.20 -8.35 0.08
N THR A 384 -10.56 -8.64 -1.05
CA THR A 384 -9.12 -8.91 -1.11
C THR A 384 -8.36 -7.62 -1.42
N LEU A 385 -7.16 -7.53 -0.86
CA LEU A 385 -6.29 -6.37 -1.01
C LEU A 385 -5.02 -6.80 -1.75
N ILE A 386 -4.49 -5.91 -2.58
CA ILE A 386 -3.16 -6.06 -3.18
C ILE A 386 -2.30 -4.89 -2.70
N THR A 387 -1.08 -5.15 -2.25
CA THR A 387 -0.08 -4.09 -2.06
C THR A 387 1.16 -4.34 -2.91
N THR A 388 1.50 -3.37 -3.77
CA THR A 388 2.57 -3.57 -4.76
C THR A 388 3.21 -2.27 -5.24
N LEU A 389 4.29 -2.40 -5.99
CA LEU A 389 5.10 -1.32 -6.55
C LEU A 389 4.54 -0.81 -7.89
N THR A 390 4.86 0.44 -8.24
CA THR A 390 4.47 1.06 -9.53
C THR A 390 4.89 0.22 -10.73
N ASN A 391 6.09 -0.36 -10.73
CA ASN A 391 6.56 -1.17 -11.84
C ASN A 391 5.70 -2.43 -12.05
N LYS A 392 5.15 -3.03 -10.99
CA LYS A 392 4.29 -4.21 -11.09
C LYS A 392 2.89 -3.90 -11.61
N ILE A 393 2.39 -2.71 -11.28
CA ILE A 393 1.17 -2.18 -11.90
C ILE A 393 1.41 -1.90 -13.38
N ASN A 394 2.54 -1.28 -13.73
CA ASN A 394 2.88 -1.03 -15.14
C ASN A 394 3.07 -2.32 -15.94
N GLU A 395 3.65 -3.37 -15.34
CA GLU A 395 3.73 -4.71 -15.96
C GLU A 395 2.34 -5.30 -16.21
N PHE A 396 1.39 -5.12 -15.29
CA PHE A 396 0.01 -5.58 -15.47
C PHE A 396 -0.74 -4.77 -16.52
N ASP A 397 -0.58 -3.45 -16.54
CA ASP A 397 -1.20 -2.58 -17.56
C ASP A 397 -0.66 -2.89 -18.97
N ALA A 398 0.61 -3.29 -19.10
CA ALA A 398 1.22 -3.67 -20.37
C ALA A 398 0.78 -5.05 -20.87
N LEU A 399 0.47 -5.98 -19.97
CA LEU A 399 0.06 -7.36 -20.28
C LEU A 399 -1.11 -7.78 -19.38
N PRO A 400 -2.31 -7.21 -19.59
CA PRO A 400 -3.42 -7.45 -18.69
C PRO A 400 -3.95 -8.87 -18.83
N LEU A 401 -4.31 -9.44 -17.69
CA LEU A 401 -5.08 -10.69 -17.61
C LEU A 401 -6.56 -10.36 -17.39
N PRO A 402 -7.48 -11.32 -17.65
CA PRO A 402 -8.90 -11.12 -17.39
C PRO A 402 -9.17 -10.61 -15.97
N LEU A 403 -10.01 -9.58 -15.86
CA LEU A 403 -10.44 -8.99 -14.59
C LEU A 403 -11.63 -9.76 -14.02
N GLU A 404 -11.43 -11.05 -13.79
CA GLU A 404 -12.44 -11.97 -13.30
C GLU A 404 -11.87 -12.73 -12.09
N SER A 405 -12.72 -12.96 -11.09
CA SER A 405 -12.29 -13.73 -9.93
C SER A 405 -12.18 -15.21 -10.24
N ASN A 406 -11.02 -15.79 -9.95
CA ASN A 406 -10.80 -17.23 -9.93
C ASN A 406 -10.58 -17.75 -8.49
N MET A 407 -11.10 -17.06 -7.48
CA MET A 407 -10.84 -17.40 -6.07
C MET A 407 -11.46 -18.76 -5.70
N ASP A 408 -12.64 -19.07 -6.22
CA ASP A 408 -13.37 -20.31 -5.92
C ASP A 408 -13.00 -21.46 -6.87
N THR A 409 -12.18 -21.21 -7.88
CA THR A 409 -11.71 -22.26 -8.80
C THR A 409 -10.64 -23.11 -8.12
N PRO A 410 -10.74 -24.44 -8.13
CA PRO A 410 -9.67 -25.30 -7.65
C PRO A 410 -8.35 -25.02 -8.37
N VAL A 411 -7.22 -25.16 -7.67
CA VAL A 411 -5.92 -25.21 -8.33
C VAL A 411 -5.85 -26.51 -9.13
N ASP A 412 -5.21 -26.45 -10.31
CA ASP A 412 -5.05 -27.62 -11.18
C ASP A 412 -4.50 -28.83 -10.38
N PRO A 413 -5.12 -30.02 -10.48
CA PRO A 413 -4.71 -31.20 -9.73
C PRO A 413 -3.25 -31.63 -9.97
N GLN A 414 -2.73 -31.49 -11.19
CA GLN A 414 -1.34 -31.82 -11.51
C GLN A 414 -0.38 -30.83 -10.83
N ILE A 415 -0.75 -29.54 -10.86
CA ILE A 415 0.02 -28.51 -10.14
C ILE A 415 0.02 -28.81 -8.65
N MET A 416 -1.14 -29.13 -8.07
CA MET A 416 -1.24 -29.49 -6.66
C MET A 416 -0.39 -30.72 -6.31
N GLU A 417 -0.39 -31.76 -7.13
CA GLU A 417 0.43 -32.95 -6.90
C GLU A 417 1.93 -32.61 -6.84
N VAL A 418 2.42 -31.75 -7.75
CA VAL A 418 3.82 -31.31 -7.74
C VAL A 418 4.12 -30.42 -6.53
N LEU A 419 3.27 -29.44 -6.25
CA LEU A 419 3.41 -28.56 -5.08
C LEU A 419 3.47 -29.36 -3.77
N GLN A 420 2.66 -30.42 -3.64
CA GLN A 420 2.65 -31.29 -2.46
C GLN A 420 3.97 -32.04 -2.22
N LYS A 421 4.90 -32.08 -3.19
CA LYS A 421 6.25 -32.63 -2.97
C LYS A 421 7.14 -31.70 -2.14
N SER A 422 6.90 -30.38 -2.20
CA SER A 422 7.61 -29.36 -1.42
C SER A 422 7.17 -29.38 0.05
N LYS A 423 8.12 -29.53 0.99
CA LYS A 423 7.82 -29.40 2.44
C LYS A 423 7.38 -27.98 2.76
N VAL A 424 8.02 -26.98 2.14
CA VAL A 424 7.68 -25.56 2.30
C VAL A 424 6.21 -25.33 1.93
N PHE A 425 5.75 -25.87 0.80
CA PHE A 425 4.36 -25.77 0.38
C PHE A 425 3.41 -26.48 1.34
N ARG A 426 3.72 -27.71 1.76
CA ARG A 426 2.89 -28.46 2.72
C ARG A 426 2.68 -27.67 4.02
N GLN A 427 3.75 -27.07 4.56
CA GLN A 427 3.66 -26.22 5.74
C GLN A 427 2.85 -24.94 5.47
N ALA A 428 2.98 -24.33 4.30
CA ALA A 428 2.22 -23.12 3.94
C ALA A 428 0.73 -23.37 3.74
N TYR A 429 0.37 -24.54 3.21
CA TYR A 429 -0.99 -24.89 2.84
C TYR A 429 -1.79 -25.52 3.99
N CYS A 430 -1.15 -26.06 5.03
CA CYS A 430 -1.82 -26.75 6.13
C CYS A 430 -2.75 -25.84 6.95
N LEU A 431 -3.82 -26.41 7.51
CA LEU A 431 -4.61 -25.78 8.58
C LEU A 431 -3.92 -25.95 9.95
N PRO A 432 -4.24 -25.11 10.95
CA PRO A 432 -3.64 -25.24 12.28
C PRO A 432 -3.76 -26.63 12.90
N GLU A 433 -4.90 -27.30 12.73
CA GLU A 433 -5.16 -28.65 13.26
C GLU A 433 -4.31 -29.76 12.62
N GLU A 434 -3.73 -29.53 11.44
CA GLU A 434 -2.85 -30.49 10.77
C GLU A 434 -1.44 -30.50 11.39
N GLY A 435 -1.06 -29.46 12.14
CA GLY A 435 0.15 -29.41 12.95
C GLY A 435 1.49 -29.38 12.18
N LEU A 436 1.49 -29.15 10.86
CA LEU A 436 2.72 -29.13 10.06
C LEU A 436 3.56 -27.85 10.26
N LEU A 437 2.91 -26.75 10.62
CA LEU A 437 3.54 -25.49 11.01
C LEU A 437 3.17 -25.17 12.46
N THR A 438 4.17 -25.02 13.30
CA THR A 438 4.05 -24.61 14.71
C THR A 438 4.82 -23.31 14.91
N TRP A 439 4.68 -22.67 16.08
CA TRP A 439 5.45 -21.47 16.37
C TRP A 439 6.94 -21.75 16.50
N GLU A 440 7.30 -22.91 17.04
CA GLU A 440 8.69 -23.35 17.19
C GLU A 440 9.36 -23.52 15.83
N ASN A 441 8.68 -24.17 14.87
CA ASN A 441 9.25 -24.43 13.55
C ASN A 441 9.07 -23.28 12.54
N LEU A 442 8.35 -22.20 12.90
CA LEU A 442 8.25 -21.00 12.07
C LEU A 442 9.61 -20.34 11.85
N PHE A 443 10.48 -20.36 12.86
CA PHE A 443 11.86 -19.86 12.76
C PHE A 443 12.80 -20.77 11.96
N GLU A 444 12.31 -21.92 11.51
CA GLU A 444 12.98 -22.81 10.56
C GLU A 444 12.33 -22.74 9.16
N PHE A 445 11.20 -22.04 9.03
CA PHE A 445 10.42 -21.97 7.79
C PHE A 445 11.12 -21.06 6.77
N PRO A 446 11.60 -21.58 5.61
CA PRO A 446 12.50 -20.83 4.73
C PRO A 446 11.97 -19.47 4.22
N PRO A 447 10.68 -19.32 3.84
CA PRO A 447 10.14 -18.01 3.48
C PRO A 447 10.21 -16.99 4.61
N PHE A 448 9.96 -17.42 5.85
CA PHE A 448 9.97 -16.54 7.02
C PHE A 448 11.38 -16.06 7.33
N ILE A 449 12.36 -16.96 7.47
CA ILE A 449 13.74 -16.60 7.83
C ILE A 449 14.33 -15.63 6.82
N ALA A 450 14.27 -15.99 5.53
CA ALA A 450 14.91 -15.22 4.48
C ALA A 450 14.44 -13.76 4.47
N PHE A 451 13.16 -13.53 4.73
CA PHE A 451 12.60 -12.18 4.71
C PHE A 451 12.68 -11.47 6.05
N TYR A 452 12.64 -12.22 7.16
CA TYR A 452 12.91 -11.69 8.49
C TYR A 452 14.34 -11.12 8.56
N ASP A 453 15.33 -11.84 8.04
CA ASP A 453 16.71 -11.36 7.98
C ASP A 453 16.86 -10.15 7.06
N GLN A 454 16.21 -10.16 5.88
CA GLN A 454 16.20 -8.99 5.00
C GLN A 454 15.66 -7.73 5.69
N PHE A 455 14.61 -7.86 6.51
CA PHE A 455 14.08 -6.76 7.29
C PHE A 455 15.05 -6.28 8.37
N ARG A 456 15.74 -7.19 9.05
CA ARG A 456 16.75 -6.83 10.05
C ARG A 456 17.94 -6.12 9.43
N ASP A 457 18.41 -6.58 8.28
CA ASP A 457 19.53 -5.97 7.58
C ASP A 457 19.18 -4.56 7.09
N ALA A 458 18.00 -4.39 6.49
CA ALA A 458 17.52 -3.05 6.10
C ALA A 458 17.34 -2.11 7.30
N TYR A 459 16.87 -2.62 8.44
CA TYR A 459 16.75 -1.82 9.66
C TYR A 459 18.12 -1.46 10.25
N ARG A 460 19.08 -2.39 10.23
CA ARG A 460 20.47 -2.14 10.68
C ARG A 460 21.11 -1.03 9.85
N GLU A 461 20.92 -1.05 8.54
CA GLU A 461 21.41 0.01 7.65
C GLU A 461 20.87 1.40 8.04
N LEU A 462 19.60 1.49 8.47
CA LEU A 462 19.02 2.74 8.97
C LEU A 462 19.61 3.19 10.32
N THR A 463 19.95 2.23 11.19
CA THR A 463 20.67 2.52 12.43
C THR A 463 22.07 3.05 12.12
N ASP A 464 22.80 2.42 11.19
CA ASP A 464 24.13 2.85 10.78
C ASP A 464 24.09 4.26 10.14
N ASP A 465 23.10 4.52 9.28
CA ASP A 465 22.86 5.87 8.72
C ASP A 465 22.60 6.90 9.84
N MET A 466 21.80 6.55 10.84
CA MET A 466 21.50 7.41 11.98
C MET A 466 22.74 7.68 12.83
N ASP A 467 23.67 6.75 12.98
CA ASP A 467 24.91 7.01 13.74
C ASP A 467 25.89 7.89 12.95
N GLN A 468 26.01 7.67 11.64
CA GLN A 468 27.04 8.30 10.79
C GLN A 468 26.73 9.76 10.37
N MET A 469 25.44 10.14 10.29
CA MET A 469 24.99 11.42 9.68
C MET A 469 24.50 12.43 10.71
#